data_AF-A0A955YAY9-F1
#
_entry.id   AF-A0A955YAY9-F1
#
_cell.length_a   1.000
_cell.length_b   1.000
_cell.length_c   1.000
_cell.angle_alpha   90.00
_cell.angle_beta   90.00
_cell.angle_gamma   90.00
#
_symmetry.space_group_name_H-M   'P 1'
#
loop_
_entity.id
_entity.type
_entity.pdbx_description
1 polymer ?
#
loop_
_entity_poly.entity_id
_entity_poly.type
_entity_poly.pdbx_seq_one_letter_code
_entity_poly.pdbx_strand_id
1 'polypeptide(L)'
;MLLAPDGERHTLVHGDVLGRLWSAALHINDGRVSECHAMISTRGAELQLLGLRGRFRVGGEVRREVDLKPGQHIELAPGVWVTVEAVHPPSALLALEAPGMPRVVVTGVASLVGGERPTVRPGWNADADGQIWPTGEGWMRSGPHAPEPVDDGSTWSVAGTTFRAVLQVGAQPTADDRIHGDRLRIVAHYDAAHVHLADGRSLVLSGLCARLVSELVAVGQPIG
;
A
#
# COMPACT_ATOMS: atom_id res chain seq x y z
N MET A 1 7.09 -16.49 -2.03
CA MET A 1 7.47 -17.89 -1.75
C MET A 1 8.20 -17.93 -0.42
N LEU A 2 7.74 -18.78 0.49
CA LEU A 2 8.34 -19.02 1.79
C LEU A 2 8.79 -20.48 1.89
N LEU A 3 9.93 -20.70 2.53
CA LEU A 3 10.39 -22.01 3.00
C LEU A 3 9.94 -22.19 4.45
N ALA A 4 9.15 -23.23 4.70
CA ALA A 4 8.65 -23.61 6.01
C ALA A 4 9.72 -24.30 6.88
N PRO A 5 9.50 -24.42 8.21
CA PRO A 5 10.44 -25.11 9.11
C PRO A 5 10.73 -26.57 8.75
N ASP A 6 9.79 -27.25 8.08
CA ASP A 6 9.93 -28.62 7.58
C ASP A 6 10.69 -28.73 6.25
N GLY A 7 11.06 -27.59 5.66
CA GLY A 7 11.74 -27.51 4.37
C GLY A 7 10.80 -27.49 3.16
N GLU A 8 9.48 -27.46 3.35
CA GLU A 8 8.52 -27.33 2.25
C GLU A 8 8.42 -25.88 1.75
N ARG A 9 8.17 -25.71 0.45
CA ARG A 9 8.00 -24.40 -0.18
C ARG A 9 6.53 -24.08 -0.38
N HIS A 10 6.14 -22.89 0.04
CA HIS A 10 4.79 -22.39 -0.09
C HIS A 10 4.76 -21.07 -0.85
N THR A 11 3.89 -21.00 -1.85
CA THR A 11 3.55 -19.73 -2.51
C THR A 11 2.36 -19.14 -1.78
N LEU A 12 2.57 -17.98 -1.16
CA LEU A 12 1.52 -17.24 -0.49
C LEU A 12 1.21 -15.94 -1.25
N VAL A 13 -0.06 -15.55 -1.22
CA VAL A 13 -0.61 -14.34 -1.85
C VAL A 13 -1.22 -13.40 -0.80
N HIS A 14 -1.65 -12.21 -1.24
CA HIS A 14 -2.37 -11.27 -0.38
C HIS A 14 -3.56 -11.94 0.33
N GLY A 15 -3.69 -11.74 1.64
CA GLY A 15 -4.76 -12.31 2.45
C GLY A 15 -4.44 -13.69 3.03
N ASP A 16 -3.40 -14.38 2.52
CA ASP A 16 -3.01 -15.68 3.07
C ASP A 16 -2.53 -15.57 4.51
N VAL A 17 -2.98 -16.53 5.32
CA VAL A 17 -2.66 -16.62 6.75
C VAL A 17 -1.62 -17.71 6.97
N LEU A 18 -0.70 -17.45 7.89
CA LEU A 18 0.30 -18.38 8.39
C LEU A 18 0.02 -18.64 9.88
N GLY A 19 0.06 -19.90 10.29
CA GLY A 19 -0.20 -20.26 11.69
C GLY A 19 -0.43 -21.76 11.89
N ARG A 20 -0.85 -22.14 13.10
CA ARG A 20 -1.09 -23.55 13.45
C ARG A 20 -2.48 -24.09 13.07
N LEU A 21 -3.39 -23.25 12.55
CA LEU A 21 -4.66 -23.77 12.05
C LEU A 21 -4.43 -24.57 10.77
N TRP A 22 -5.11 -25.70 10.66
CA TRP A 22 -5.06 -26.57 9.48
C TRP A 22 -5.50 -25.87 8.19
N SER A 23 -6.30 -24.81 8.31
CA SER A 23 -6.81 -24.00 7.19
C SER A 23 -5.89 -22.82 6.83
N ALA A 24 -4.76 -22.63 7.54
CA ALA A 24 -3.79 -21.62 7.18
C ALA A 24 -3.11 -22.02 5.86
N ALA A 25 -2.92 -21.05 4.96
CA ALA A 25 -2.23 -21.27 3.69
C ALA A 25 -0.77 -21.73 3.91
N LEU A 26 -0.14 -21.27 5.00
CA LEU A 26 1.04 -21.90 5.59
C LEU A 26 0.69 -22.48 6.95
N HIS A 27 0.45 -23.79 6.98
CA HIS A 27 0.19 -24.53 8.21
C HIS A 27 1.50 -24.93 8.88
N ILE A 28 1.70 -24.48 10.12
CA ILE A 28 2.86 -24.82 10.95
C ILE A 28 2.36 -25.54 12.20
N ASN A 29 2.52 -26.86 12.23
CA ASN A 29 2.05 -27.71 13.32
C ASN A 29 2.97 -27.65 14.54
N ASP A 30 3.04 -26.49 15.19
CA ASP A 30 3.79 -26.26 16.43
C ASP A 30 2.91 -25.51 17.43
N GLY A 31 2.78 -26.04 18.66
CA GLY A 31 1.94 -25.47 19.71
C GLY A 31 2.37 -24.08 20.20
N ARG A 32 3.60 -23.65 19.89
CA ARG A 32 4.12 -22.31 20.20
C ARG A 32 3.71 -21.27 19.16
N VAL A 33 3.29 -21.71 17.98
CA VAL A 33 2.77 -20.85 16.91
C VAL A 33 1.28 -20.64 17.11
N SER A 34 0.84 -19.39 16.93
CA SER A 34 -0.58 -19.03 17.08
C SER A 34 -1.43 -19.59 15.94
N GLU A 35 -2.72 -19.77 16.18
CA GLU A 35 -3.71 -20.27 15.21
C GLU A 35 -3.69 -19.50 13.88
N CYS A 36 -3.87 -18.18 13.96
CA CYS A 36 -3.58 -17.23 12.91
C CYS A 36 -2.46 -16.34 13.42
N HIS A 37 -1.21 -16.71 13.13
CA HIS A 37 -0.05 -16.02 13.69
C HIS A 37 0.26 -14.73 12.93
N ALA A 38 0.27 -14.81 11.60
CA ALA A 38 0.50 -13.68 10.72
C ALA A 38 -0.29 -13.81 9.40
N MET A 39 -0.35 -12.71 8.65
CA MET A 39 -1.02 -12.64 7.35
C MET A 39 -0.14 -11.91 6.34
N ILE A 40 -0.15 -12.37 5.09
CA ILE A 40 0.44 -11.66 3.96
C ILE A 40 -0.47 -10.50 3.57
N SER A 41 0.07 -9.30 3.53
CA SER A 41 -0.67 -8.10 3.14
C SER A 41 0.07 -7.40 2.02
N THR A 42 -0.70 -6.71 1.17
CA THR A 42 -0.17 -5.86 0.11
C THR A 42 -0.46 -4.45 0.54
N ARG A 43 0.58 -3.63 0.63
CA ARG A 43 0.47 -2.21 0.91
C ARG A 43 1.21 -1.46 -0.17
N GLY A 44 0.47 -0.76 -1.03
CA GLY A 44 1.08 -0.19 -2.22
C GLY A 44 1.49 -1.29 -3.20
N ALA A 45 2.75 -1.28 -3.62
CA ALA A 45 3.36 -2.30 -4.46
C ALA A 45 4.14 -3.36 -3.66
N GLU A 46 4.19 -3.24 -2.33
CA GLU A 46 5.01 -4.09 -1.48
C GLU A 46 4.17 -5.16 -0.76
N LEU A 47 4.78 -6.35 -0.61
CA LEU A 47 4.24 -7.42 0.22
C LEU A 47 4.85 -7.34 1.62
N GLN A 48 3.98 -7.39 2.61
CA GLN A 48 4.32 -7.34 4.02
C GLN A 48 3.80 -8.57 4.74
N LEU A 49 4.47 -8.96 5.83
CA LEU A 49 3.93 -9.88 6.82
C LEU A 49 3.41 -9.08 8.00
N LEU A 50 2.14 -9.26 8.35
CA LEU A 50 1.48 -8.61 9.49
C LEU A 50 1.19 -9.62 10.59
N GLY A 51 1.66 -9.37 11.81
CA GLY A 51 1.35 -10.19 12.98
C GLY A 51 -0.08 -9.97 13.44
N LEU A 52 -0.88 -11.05 13.52
CA LEU A 52 -2.31 -10.98 13.86
C LEU A 52 -2.58 -11.17 15.36
N ARG A 53 -1.84 -12.05 16.03
CA ARG A 53 -2.03 -12.36 17.47
C ARG A 53 -0.72 -12.40 18.25
N GLY A 54 0.28 -11.66 17.79
CA GLY A 54 1.59 -11.71 18.40
C GLY A 54 2.59 -10.83 17.69
N ARG A 55 3.85 -11.04 18.05
CA ARG A 55 4.99 -10.44 17.41
C ARG A 55 5.86 -11.58 16.89
N PHE A 56 6.51 -11.37 15.77
CA PHE A 56 7.55 -12.26 15.26
C PHE A 56 8.90 -11.54 15.38
N ARG A 57 9.99 -12.25 15.11
CA ARG A 57 11.34 -11.67 15.07
C ARG A 57 11.91 -11.67 13.67
N VAL A 58 12.59 -10.58 13.32
CA VAL A 58 13.37 -10.46 12.09
C VAL A 58 14.72 -9.87 12.47
N GLY A 59 15.81 -10.59 12.18
CA GLY A 59 17.15 -10.19 12.63
C GLY A 59 17.27 -10.07 14.16
N GLY A 60 16.53 -10.91 14.91
CA GLY A 60 16.50 -10.89 16.38
C GLY A 60 15.59 -9.82 17.00
N GLU A 61 15.14 -8.85 16.22
CA GLU A 61 14.26 -7.77 16.69
C GLU A 61 12.80 -8.16 16.58
N VAL A 62 12.05 -7.87 17.65
CA VAL A 62 10.63 -8.17 17.73
C VAL A 62 9.83 -7.14 16.93
N ARG A 63 9.01 -7.60 15.99
CA ARG A 63 8.23 -6.77 15.04
C ARG A 63 6.76 -7.16 15.03
N ARG A 64 5.92 -6.21 14.62
CA ARG A 64 4.49 -6.44 14.32
C ARG A 64 4.22 -6.51 12.82
N GLU A 65 5.08 -5.90 12.03
CA GLU A 65 5.03 -5.90 10.58
C GLU A 65 6.46 -5.87 10.01
N VAL A 66 6.62 -6.41 8.80
CA VAL A 66 7.88 -6.33 8.04
C VAL A 66 7.61 -6.42 6.54
N ASP A 67 8.32 -5.62 5.76
CA ASP A 67 8.37 -5.77 4.29
C ASP A 67 9.13 -7.03 3.93
N LEU A 68 8.52 -7.87 3.11
CA LEU A 68 9.09 -9.14 2.71
C LEU A 68 10.20 -8.90 1.69
N LYS A 69 11.40 -9.41 2.01
CA LYS A 69 12.59 -9.35 1.17
C LYS A 69 13.23 -10.73 1.09
N PRO A 70 13.69 -11.17 -0.10
CA PRO A 70 14.42 -12.44 -0.23
C PRO A 70 15.58 -12.54 0.76
N GLY A 71 15.77 -13.73 1.33
CA GLY A 71 16.78 -14.04 2.33
C GLY A 71 16.40 -13.68 3.78
N GLN A 72 15.24 -13.07 4.02
CA GLN A 72 14.80 -12.81 5.39
C GLN A 72 14.43 -14.11 6.12
N HIS A 73 14.93 -14.25 7.35
CA HIS A 73 14.47 -15.24 8.31
C HIS A 73 13.51 -14.59 9.30
N ILE A 74 12.29 -15.10 9.36
CA ILE A 74 11.23 -14.60 10.20
C ILE A 74 10.91 -15.65 11.25
N GLU A 75 11.30 -15.41 12.49
CA GLU A 75 11.09 -16.32 13.62
C GLU A 75 9.72 -16.04 14.26
N LEU A 76 8.84 -17.05 14.20
CA LEU A 76 7.46 -16.99 14.72
C LEU A 76 7.38 -17.37 16.19
N ALA A 77 8.27 -18.26 16.62
CA ALA A 77 8.46 -18.70 18.00
C ALA A 77 9.93 -19.13 18.17
N PRO A 78 10.46 -19.26 19.40
CA PRO A 78 11.86 -19.65 19.62
C PRO A 78 12.26 -20.90 18.84
N GLY A 79 13.14 -20.75 17.85
CA GLY A 79 13.60 -21.84 17.00
C GLY A 79 12.61 -22.32 15.93
N VAL A 80 11.57 -21.53 15.63
CA VAL A 80 10.61 -21.79 14.55
C VAL A 80 10.61 -20.59 13.62
N TRP A 81 11.14 -20.76 12.42
CA TRP A 81 11.25 -19.68 11.44
C TRP A 81 10.77 -20.10 10.06
N VAL A 82 10.34 -19.09 9.29
CA VAL A 82 10.15 -19.20 7.86
C VAL A 82 11.22 -18.38 7.15
N THR A 83 11.63 -18.83 5.97
CA THR A 83 12.60 -18.10 5.15
C THR A 83 11.90 -17.55 3.91
N VAL A 84 12.08 -16.26 3.66
CA VAL A 84 11.57 -15.64 2.43
C VAL A 84 12.52 -15.99 1.29
N GLU A 85 12.15 -16.93 0.43
CA GLU A 85 13.00 -17.31 -0.71
C GLU A 85 12.83 -16.34 -1.88
N ALA A 86 11.60 -15.93 -2.17
CA ALA A 86 11.30 -15.02 -3.26
C ALA A 86 10.07 -14.15 -2.98
N VAL A 87 10.10 -12.91 -3.45
CA VAL A 87 8.98 -11.97 -3.40
C VAL A 87 8.72 -11.53 -4.83
N HIS A 88 7.51 -11.79 -5.31
CA HIS A 88 7.08 -11.39 -6.64
C HIS A 88 6.04 -10.28 -6.48
N PRO A 89 6.38 -9.02 -6.82
CA PRO A 89 5.36 -7.99 -6.89
C PRO A 89 4.36 -8.34 -8.01
N PRO A 90 3.12 -7.82 -7.95
CA PRO A 90 2.16 -8.00 -9.03
C PRO A 90 2.74 -7.48 -10.35
N SER A 91 2.56 -8.23 -11.43
CA SER A 91 3.06 -7.89 -12.77
C SER A 91 2.36 -6.69 -13.40
N ALA A 92 1.16 -6.37 -12.90
CA ALA A 92 0.40 -5.19 -13.24
C ALA A 92 -0.36 -4.64 -12.02
N LEU A 93 -0.54 -3.32 -11.98
CA LEU A 93 -1.39 -2.63 -11.01
C LEU A 93 -2.60 -2.03 -11.71
N LEU A 94 -3.74 -1.99 -11.04
CA LEU A 94 -4.90 -1.27 -11.53
C LEU A 94 -4.61 0.24 -11.46
N ALA A 95 -4.91 0.96 -12.53
CA ALA A 95 -4.90 2.41 -12.57
C ALA A 95 -6.24 2.93 -13.10
N LEU A 96 -6.57 4.16 -12.73
CA LEU A 96 -7.76 4.87 -13.18
C LEU A 96 -7.38 6.08 -14.02
N GLU A 97 -8.16 6.30 -15.07
CA GLU A 97 -8.09 7.46 -15.94
C GLU A 97 -9.47 8.12 -16.04
N ALA A 98 -9.48 9.44 -16.19
CA ALA A 98 -10.68 10.22 -16.46
C ALA A 98 -10.31 11.49 -17.23
N PRO A 99 -11.22 12.09 -18.02
CA PRO A 99 -10.96 13.37 -18.68
C PRO A 99 -10.50 14.44 -17.69
N GLY A 100 -9.38 15.10 -17.97
CA GLY A 100 -8.81 16.14 -17.10
C GLY A 100 -8.07 15.62 -15.86
N MET A 101 -7.89 14.30 -15.72
CA MET A 101 -7.14 13.66 -14.64
C MET A 101 -5.96 12.85 -15.21
N PRO A 102 -4.74 12.95 -14.64
CA PRO A 102 -3.66 12.03 -14.98
C PRO A 102 -4.04 10.59 -14.61
N ARG A 103 -3.39 9.61 -15.23
CA ARG A 103 -3.51 8.21 -14.80
C ARG A 103 -3.05 8.08 -13.35
N VAL A 104 -3.89 7.48 -12.49
CA VAL A 104 -3.59 7.25 -11.08
C VAL A 104 -3.60 5.76 -10.78
N VAL A 105 -2.47 5.22 -10.32
CA VAL A 105 -2.40 3.84 -9.82
C VAL A 105 -3.16 3.75 -8.50
N VAL A 106 -4.02 2.74 -8.36
CA VAL A 106 -4.76 2.45 -7.12
C VAL A 106 -4.20 1.17 -6.50
N THR A 107 -3.88 1.24 -5.21
CA THR A 107 -3.21 0.14 -4.48
C THR A 107 -3.98 -0.34 -3.26
N GLY A 108 -5.20 0.15 -3.07
CA GLY A 108 -6.08 -0.16 -1.96
C GLY A 108 -7.45 0.48 -2.16
N VAL A 109 -8.22 0.62 -1.09
CA VAL A 109 -9.49 1.35 -1.12
C VAL A 109 -9.25 2.78 -1.59
N ALA A 110 -10.04 3.24 -2.54
CA ALA A 110 -10.00 4.60 -3.05
C ALA A 110 -11.40 5.18 -3.24
N SER A 111 -11.50 6.47 -2.99
CA SER A 111 -12.70 7.29 -3.17
C SER A 111 -12.59 8.10 -4.45
N LEU A 112 -13.65 8.08 -5.25
CA LEU A 112 -13.76 8.73 -6.54
C LEU A 112 -14.60 10.01 -6.37
N VAL A 113 -14.08 11.12 -6.87
CA VAL A 113 -14.80 12.40 -6.94
C VAL A 113 -14.92 12.78 -8.41
N GLY A 114 -16.15 12.95 -8.89
CA GLY A 114 -16.44 13.34 -10.27
C GLY A 114 -16.58 14.86 -10.44
N GLY A 115 -17.17 15.29 -11.56
CA GLY A 115 -17.37 16.68 -11.95
C GLY A 115 -16.24 17.26 -12.81
N GLU A 116 -16.10 18.59 -12.80
CA GLU A 116 -15.14 19.33 -13.65
C GLU A 116 -13.67 19.05 -13.32
N ARG A 117 -13.38 18.64 -12.08
CA ARG A 117 -12.03 18.34 -11.59
C ARG A 117 -12.01 16.96 -10.95
N PRO A 118 -12.06 15.89 -11.74
CA PRO A 118 -12.15 14.55 -11.18
C PRO A 118 -10.86 14.18 -10.45
N THR A 119 -11.01 13.48 -9.33
CA THR A 119 -9.88 13.03 -8.51
C THR A 119 -10.11 11.63 -7.95
N VAL A 120 -9.02 10.91 -7.73
CA VAL A 120 -8.97 9.65 -6.97
C VAL A 120 -8.24 9.94 -5.67
N ARG A 121 -8.86 9.63 -4.54
CA ARG A 121 -8.29 9.84 -3.21
C ARG A 121 -8.10 8.50 -2.50
N PRO A 122 -6.97 8.28 -1.81
CA PRO A 122 -6.79 7.07 -1.04
C PRO A 122 -7.76 7.01 0.14
N GLY A 123 -8.21 5.80 0.47
CA GLY A 123 -9.10 5.53 1.59
C GLY A 123 -10.59 5.63 1.27
N TRP A 124 -11.38 5.25 2.26
CA TRP A 124 -12.84 5.32 2.23
C TRP A 124 -13.32 6.70 2.67
N ASN A 125 -14.16 7.33 1.85
CA ASN A 125 -14.91 8.53 2.20
C ASN A 125 -16.39 8.28 1.86
N ALA A 126 -17.24 8.39 2.88
CA ALA A 126 -18.69 8.20 2.74
C ALA A 126 -19.34 9.29 1.85
N ASP A 127 -18.73 10.47 1.77
CA ASP A 127 -19.23 11.60 0.98
C ASP A 127 -18.67 11.63 -0.44
N ALA A 128 -17.90 10.60 -0.84
CA ALA A 128 -17.40 10.49 -2.20
C ALA A 128 -18.49 10.00 -3.15
N ASP A 129 -18.41 10.43 -4.41
CA ASP A 129 -19.36 10.09 -5.45
C ASP A 129 -19.30 8.59 -5.86
N GLY A 130 -18.17 7.93 -5.57
CA GLY A 130 -18.01 6.49 -5.75
C GLY A 130 -16.81 5.95 -4.99
N GLN A 131 -16.71 4.63 -4.87
CA GLN A 131 -15.58 3.95 -4.24
C GLN A 131 -15.13 2.77 -5.09
N ILE A 132 -13.86 2.42 -4.97
CA ILE A 132 -13.25 1.24 -5.57
C ILE A 132 -12.31 0.59 -4.53
N TRP A 133 -12.25 -0.74 -4.49
CA TRP A 133 -11.43 -1.46 -3.52
C TRP A 133 -11.02 -2.85 -4.03
N PRO A 134 -9.87 -3.37 -3.60
CA PRO A 134 -9.48 -4.74 -3.89
C PRO A 134 -10.21 -5.74 -2.97
N THR A 135 -10.42 -6.96 -3.44
CA THR A 135 -10.98 -8.08 -2.66
C THR A 135 -10.01 -9.22 -2.43
N GLY A 136 -8.80 -9.14 -2.99
CA GLY A 136 -7.84 -10.24 -3.03
C GLY A 136 -7.93 -11.06 -4.33
N GLU A 137 -9.13 -11.23 -4.89
CA GLU A 137 -9.34 -11.89 -6.20
C GLU A 137 -9.39 -10.90 -7.36
N GLY A 138 -9.77 -9.66 -7.09
CA GLY A 138 -9.88 -8.62 -8.10
C GLY A 138 -10.22 -7.27 -7.48
N TRP A 139 -10.84 -6.41 -8.28
CA TRP A 139 -11.30 -5.11 -7.85
C TRP A 139 -12.81 -5.01 -7.94
N MET A 140 -13.39 -4.31 -6.97
CA MET A 140 -14.80 -4.00 -6.93
C MET A 140 -14.98 -2.49 -6.86
N ARG A 141 -16.08 -2.00 -7.38
CA ARG A 141 -16.55 -0.63 -7.19
C ARG A 141 -17.93 -0.60 -6.59
N SER A 142 -18.29 0.54 -6.02
CA SER A 142 -19.68 0.83 -5.66
C SER A 142 -20.55 0.83 -6.93
N GLY A 143 -21.67 0.12 -6.86
CA GLY A 143 -22.74 0.16 -7.86
C GLY A 143 -24.05 0.65 -7.23
N PRO A 144 -25.07 0.97 -8.04
CA PRO A 144 -26.34 1.53 -7.55
C PRO A 144 -27.14 0.56 -6.66
N HIS A 145 -26.90 -0.75 -6.77
CA HIS A 145 -27.63 -1.77 -6.01
C HIS A 145 -26.72 -2.70 -5.22
N ALA A 146 -25.54 -3.00 -5.76
CA ALA A 146 -24.54 -3.85 -5.13
C ALA A 146 -23.15 -3.47 -5.65
N PRO A 147 -22.07 -3.91 -4.98
CA PRO A 147 -20.74 -3.84 -5.55
C PRO A 147 -20.63 -4.54 -6.91
N GLU A 148 -19.90 -3.94 -7.84
CA GLU A 148 -19.69 -4.45 -9.19
C GLU A 148 -18.20 -4.70 -9.45
N PRO A 149 -17.83 -5.77 -10.17
CA PRO A 149 -16.43 -6.04 -10.51
C PRO A 149 -15.84 -4.98 -11.44
N VAL A 150 -14.53 -4.77 -11.33
CA VAL A 150 -13.75 -3.87 -12.18
C VAL A 150 -12.60 -4.64 -12.81
N ASP A 151 -12.72 -4.86 -14.12
CA ASP A 151 -11.68 -5.45 -14.96
C ASP A 151 -10.93 -4.38 -15.79
N ASP A 152 -9.81 -4.77 -16.41
CA ASP A 152 -9.12 -3.93 -17.38
C ASP A 152 -10.05 -3.43 -18.49
N GLY A 153 -10.00 -2.14 -18.79
CA GLY A 153 -10.88 -1.51 -19.77
C GLY A 153 -12.30 -1.21 -19.27
N SER A 154 -12.67 -1.62 -18.05
CA SER A 154 -13.97 -1.27 -17.46
C SER A 154 -14.17 0.25 -17.42
N THR A 155 -15.38 0.70 -17.76
CA THR A 155 -15.74 2.12 -17.70
C THR A 155 -17.03 2.32 -16.91
N TRP A 156 -17.10 3.41 -16.16
CA TRP A 156 -18.30 3.78 -15.41
C TRP A 156 -18.32 5.27 -15.13
N SER A 157 -19.51 5.82 -14.85
CA SER A 157 -19.68 7.24 -14.57
C SER A 157 -19.93 7.49 -13.09
N VAL A 158 -19.27 8.53 -12.56
CA VAL A 158 -19.35 8.99 -11.18
C VAL A 158 -19.54 10.50 -11.22
N ALA A 159 -20.64 11.02 -10.68
CA ALA A 159 -21.02 12.44 -10.72
C ALA A 159 -20.78 13.12 -12.10
N GLY A 160 -21.16 12.43 -13.18
CA GLY A 160 -21.03 12.93 -14.55
C GLY A 160 -19.65 12.75 -15.19
N THR A 161 -18.64 12.27 -14.47
CA THR A 161 -17.32 11.93 -15.02
C THR A 161 -17.22 10.45 -15.33
N THR A 162 -16.81 10.11 -16.55
CA THR A 162 -16.48 8.72 -16.90
C THR A 162 -15.05 8.38 -16.46
N PHE A 163 -14.93 7.41 -15.57
CA PHE A 163 -13.69 6.77 -15.18
C PHE A 163 -13.46 5.52 -16.04
N ARG A 164 -12.19 5.23 -16.33
CA ARG A 164 -11.74 4.01 -17.00
C ARG A 164 -10.67 3.32 -16.17
N ALA A 165 -10.86 2.02 -15.94
CA ALA A 165 -9.84 1.14 -15.42
C ALA A 165 -8.86 0.73 -16.52
N VAL A 166 -7.56 0.81 -16.22
CA VAL A 166 -6.48 0.34 -17.09
C VAL A 166 -5.43 -0.40 -16.28
N LEU A 167 -4.95 -1.54 -16.78
CA LEU A 167 -3.80 -2.22 -16.17
C LEU A 167 -2.49 -1.52 -16.55
N GLN A 168 -1.69 -1.20 -15.55
CA GLN A 168 -0.36 -0.66 -15.71
C GLN A 168 0.68 -1.76 -15.47
N VAL A 169 1.28 -2.25 -16.55
CA VAL A 169 2.37 -3.24 -16.53
C VAL A 169 3.68 -2.57 -16.18
N GLY A 170 4.52 -3.26 -15.39
CA GLY A 170 5.86 -2.78 -15.11
C GLY A 170 5.88 -1.49 -14.31
N ALA A 171 4.86 -1.24 -13.50
CA ALA A 171 4.95 -0.26 -12.44
C ALA A 171 6.17 -0.64 -11.59
N GLN A 172 7.26 0.11 -11.79
CA GLN A 172 8.30 0.19 -10.77
C GLN A 172 7.55 0.46 -9.46
N PRO A 173 7.93 -0.18 -8.35
CA PRO A 173 7.50 0.32 -7.06
C PRO A 173 7.67 1.83 -7.13
N THR A 174 6.65 2.62 -6.80
CA THR A 174 6.94 3.96 -6.30
C THR A 174 7.91 3.68 -5.17
N ALA A 175 9.20 3.81 -5.50
CA ALA A 175 10.27 3.54 -4.59
C ALA A 175 9.91 4.34 -3.36
N ASP A 176 10.07 3.69 -2.20
CA ASP A 176 10.42 4.37 -0.98
C ASP A 176 11.31 5.56 -1.37
N ASP A 177 10.73 6.75 -1.44
CA ASP A 177 11.44 7.95 -1.83
C ASP A 177 12.18 8.40 -0.56
N ARG A 178 13.08 7.52 -0.11
CA ARG A 178 14.40 7.92 0.34
C ARG A 178 15.09 8.57 -0.84
N ILE A 179 14.61 9.78 -1.13
CA ILE A 179 15.23 10.77 -1.98
C ILE A 179 16.66 10.96 -1.45
N HIS A 180 17.60 10.25 -2.06
CA HIS A 180 18.83 10.87 -2.54
C HIS A 180 18.55 11.56 -3.90
N GLY A 181 17.30 11.97 -4.14
CA GLY A 181 16.97 12.88 -5.21
C GLY A 181 17.46 14.29 -4.88
N ASP A 182 17.67 15.02 -5.95
CA ASP A 182 18.28 16.33 -5.96
C ASP A 182 17.68 17.30 -4.93
N ARG A 183 18.53 18.23 -4.49
CA ARG A 183 18.29 19.17 -3.40
C ARG A 183 16.91 19.84 -3.49
N LEU A 184 15.99 19.43 -2.62
CA LEU A 184 14.70 20.10 -2.41
C LEU A 184 14.93 21.48 -1.81
N ARG A 185 14.27 22.50 -2.35
CA ARG A 185 14.25 23.85 -1.76
C ARG A 185 12.85 24.16 -1.25
N ILE A 186 12.73 24.32 0.06
CA ILE A 186 11.49 24.74 0.71
C ILE A 186 11.61 26.22 1.05
N VAL A 187 10.64 27.02 0.62
CA VAL A 187 10.50 28.43 1.00
C VAL A 187 9.23 28.56 1.83
N ALA A 188 9.39 28.78 3.13
CA ALA A 188 8.29 28.90 4.07
C ALA A 188 7.89 30.37 4.28
N HIS A 189 6.59 30.63 4.20
CA HIS A 189 5.91 31.87 4.59
C HIS A 189 4.83 31.54 5.62
N TYR A 190 4.33 32.55 6.34
CA TYR A 190 3.46 32.35 7.51
C TYR A 190 2.22 31.45 7.24
N ASP A 191 1.61 31.55 6.07
CA ASP A 191 0.42 30.77 5.69
C ASP A 191 0.57 29.98 4.37
N ALA A 192 1.76 30.00 3.78
CA ALA A 192 2.08 29.31 2.53
C ALA A 192 3.51 28.73 2.56
N ALA A 193 3.69 27.49 2.10
CA ALA A 193 5.02 26.90 1.92
C ALA A 193 5.18 26.40 0.49
N HIS A 194 6.23 26.87 -0.17
CA HIS A 194 6.55 26.53 -1.56
C HIS A 194 7.64 25.47 -1.56
N VAL A 195 7.37 24.33 -2.18
CA VAL A 195 8.32 23.24 -2.35
C VAL A 195 8.77 23.24 -3.81
N HIS A 196 10.05 23.50 -4.05
CA HIS A 196 10.66 23.49 -5.37
C HIS A 196 11.45 22.21 -5.57
N LEU A 197 11.14 21.49 -6.65
CA LEU A 197 11.88 20.35 -7.15
C LEU A 197 13.02 20.82 -8.07
N ALA A 198 14.09 20.04 -8.17
CA ALA A 198 15.25 20.40 -8.99
C ALA A 198 14.94 20.53 -10.50
N ASP A 199 13.88 19.85 -10.96
CA ASP A 199 13.38 19.94 -12.34
C ASP A 199 12.51 21.17 -12.63
N GLY A 200 12.41 22.11 -11.67
CA GLY A 200 11.69 23.37 -11.81
C GLY A 200 10.19 23.28 -11.51
N ARG A 201 9.65 22.09 -11.22
CA ARG A 201 8.27 21.95 -10.74
C ARG A 201 8.15 22.53 -9.32
N SER A 202 6.97 23.06 -9.01
CA SER A 202 6.68 23.59 -7.68
C SER A 202 5.33 23.11 -7.16
N LEU A 203 5.26 22.87 -5.86
CA LEU A 203 4.05 22.57 -5.11
C LEU A 203 3.86 23.67 -4.05
N VAL A 204 2.62 24.13 -3.88
CA VAL A 204 2.26 25.07 -2.83
C VAL A 204 1.41 24.35 -1.78
N LEU A 205 1.87 24.40 -0.54
CA LEU A 205 1.11 24.03 0.65
C LEU A 205 0.48 25.30 1.21
N SER A 206 -0.78 25.22 1.63
CA SER A 206 -1.52 26.34 2.24
C SER A 206 -2.21 25.91 3.53
N GLY A 207 -2.57 26.88 4.38
CA GLY A 207 -3.36 26.63 5.58
C GLY A 207 -2.58 25.88 6.67
N LEU A 208 -3.20 24.90 7.33
CA LEU A 208 -2.59 24.21 8.47
C LEU A 208 -1.30 23.47 8.10
N CYS A 209 -1.26 22.83 6.92
CA CYS A 209 -0.06 22.15 6.44
C CYS A 209 1.11 23.12 6.21
N ALA A 210 0.83 24.33 5.69
CA ALA A 210 1.85 25.36 5.51
C ALA A 210 2.39 25.89 6.84
N ARG A 211 1.53 26.03 7.85
CA ARG A 211 1.95 26.42 9.21
C ARG A 211 2.86 25.37 9.83
N LEU A 212 2.47 24.10 9.77
CA LEU A 212 3.30 23.01 10.31
C LEU A 212 4.70 22.97 9.65
N VAL A 213 4.78 23.12 8.33
CA VAL A 213 6.06 23.17 7.63
C VAL A 213 6.86 24.42 8.00
N SER A 214 6.20 25.57 8.15
CA SER A 214 6.88 26.82 8.53
C SER A 214 7.45 26.78 9.95
N GLU A 215 6.73 26.17 10.89
CA GLU A 215 7.23 25.93 12.25
C GLU A 215 8.44 24.99 12.24
N LEU A 216 8.40 23.90 11.48
CA LEU A 216 9.53 22.98 11.36
C LEU A 216 10.77 23.65 10.73
N VAL A 217 10.57 24.52 9.73
CA VAL A 217 11.65 25.32 9.13
C VAL A 217 12.22 26.33 10.13
N ALA A 218 11.39 26.97 10.94
CA ALA A 218 11.83 27.91 11.97
C ALA A 218 12.62 27.22 13.10
N VAL A 219 12.24 25.99 13.45
CA VAL A 219 12.92 25.18 14.47
C VAL A 219 14.29 24.67 13.98
N GLY A 220 14.42 24.40 12.68
CA GLY A 220 15.71 24.08 12.03
C GLY A 220 16.34 22.75 12.46
N GLN A 221 15.59 21.90 13.18
CA GLN A 221 16.02 20.60 13.69
C GLN A 221 14.83 19.64 13.78
N PRO A 222 15.05 18.32 13.75
CA PRO A 222 13.99 17.33 13.93
C PRO A 222 13.29 17.49 15.27
N ILE A 223 11.96 17.45 15.28
CA ILE A 223 11.15 17.43 16.50
C ILE A 223 10.72 15.97 16.70
N GLY A 224 11.15 15.36 17.82
CA GLY A 224 10.86 13.97 18.19
C GLY A 224 9.95 13.86 19.38
#